data_AF-A0A359AWJ5-F1
#
_entry.id   AF-A0A359AWJ5-F1
#
_cell.length_a   1.000
_cell.length_b   1.000
_cell.length_c   1.000
_cell.angle_alpha   90.00
_cell.angle_beta   90.00
_cell.angle_gamma   90.00
#
_symmetry.space_group_name_H-M   'P 1'
#
loop_
_entity.id
_entity.type
_entity.pdbx_description
1 polymer ?
#
loop_
_entity_poly.entity_id
_entity_poly.type
_entity_poly.pdbx_seq_one_letter_code
_entity_poly.pdbx_strand_id
1 'polypeptide(L)' 'EGKIDYLANKLKVKKFVLHIHPYVAAYIQQGLFSLKYKWKKKYSVGMKIVPNQKLGFLQYAFYDKDGNEIDLKEEIEMK' A
#
# COMPACT_ATOMS: atom_id res chain seq x y z
N GLU A 1 -9.47 -0.46 7.20
CA GLU A 1 -10.00 -0.01 5.88
C GLU A 1 -9.88 1.51 5.63
N GLY A 2 -9.83 2.37 6.66
CA GLY A 2 -9.73 3.83 6.47
C GLY A 2 -8.48 4.36 5.77
N LYS A 3 -7.31 3.70 5.90
CA LYS A 3 -6.04 4.20 5.32
C LYS A 3 -6.03 4.22 3.78
N ILE A 4 -6.60 3.18 3.15
CA ILE A 4 -6.62 3.08 1.68
C ILE A 4 -7.66 4.05 1.10
N ASP A 5 -8.75 4.29 1.84
CA ASP A 5 -9.75 5.30 1.48
C ASP A 5 -9.16 6.70 1.51
N TYR A 6 -8.38 7.02 2.55
CA TYR A 6 -7.69 8.30 2.69
C TYR A 6 -6.65 8.54 1.60
N LEU A 7 -5.81 7.54 1.29
CA LEU A 7 -4.86 7.59 0.16
C LEU A 7 -5.57 7.85 -1.18
N ALA A 8 -6.67 7.16 -1.45
CA ALA A 8 -7.37 7.24 -2.73
C ALA A 8 -8.16 8.55 -2.89
N ASN A 9 -8.89 8.98 -1.85
CA ASN A 9 -9.75 10.15 -1.91
C ASN A 9 -9.03 11.47 -1.61
N LYS A 10 -8.14 11.48 -0.60
CA LYS A 10 -7.51 12.71 -0.08
C LYS A 10 -6.22 13.08 -0.82
N LEU A 11 -5.40 12.09 -1.16
CA LEU A 11 -4.16 12.30 -1.93
C LEU A 11 -4.37 12.17 -3.46
N LYS A 12 -5.56 11.75 -3.92
CA LYS A 12 -5.89 11.50 -5.35
C LYS A 12 -4.88 10.60 -6.08
N VAL A 13 -4.14 9.77 -5.35
CA VAL A 13 -3.12 8.91 -5.92
C VAL A 13 -3.79 7.71 -6.56
N LYS A 14 -4.07 7.82 -7.86
CA LYS A 14 -4.65 6.72 -8.65
C LYS A 14 -3.69 5.56 -8.84
N LYS A 15 -2.38 5.71 -8.58
CA LYS A 15 -1.37 4.66 -8.70
C LYS A 15 -0.26 4.85 -7.66
N PHE A 16 -0.05 3.85 -6.81
CA PHE A 16 0.99 3.87 -5.79
C PHE A 16 1.68 2.50 -5.68
N VAL A 17 2.89 2.52 -5.14
CA VAL A 17 3.71 1.33 -4.88
C VAL A 17 3.80 1.12 -3.37
N LEU A 18 3.43 -0.07 -2.91
CA LEU A 18 3.52 -0.51 -1.52
C LEU A 18 4.77 -1.36 -1.34
N HIS A 19 5.73 -0.85 -0.56
CA HIS A 19 6.92 -1.58 -0.16
C HIS A 19 6.66 -2.24 1.19
N ILE A 20 6.81 -3.57 1.25
CA ILE A 20 6.58 -4.39 2.44
C ILE A 20 7.52 -5.60 2.44
N HIS A 21 7.68 -6.23 3.60
CA HIS A 21 8.50 -7.43 3.72
C HIS A 21 8.00 -8.55 2.76
N PRO A 22 8.91 -9.31 2.10
CA PRO A 22 8.55 -10.36 1.12
C PRO A 22 7.52 -11.38 1.63
N TYR A 23 7.54 -11.71 2.92
CA TYR A 23 6.54 -12.61 3.51
C TYR A 23 5.12 -12.02 3.44
N VAL A 24 4.97 -10.75 3.82
CA VAL A 24 3.67 -10.05 3.76
C VAL A 24 3.29 -9.77 2.31
N ALA A 25 4.26 -9.47 1.45
CA ALA A 25 4.05 -9.30 0.02
C ALA A 25 3.47 -10.57 -0.63
N ALA A 26 4.00 -11.73 -0.25
CA ALA A 26 3.48 -13.02 -0.66
C ALA A 26 2.05 -13.20 -0.13
N TYR A 27 1.80 -12.94 1.16
CA TYR A 27 0.47 -13.06 1.75
C TYR A 27 -0.61 -12.21 1.03
N ILE A 28 -0.28 -10.96 0.66
CA ILE A 28 -1.23 -10.07 -0.05
C ILE A 28 -1.44 -10.51 -1.51
N GLN A 29 -0.40 -11.06 -2.15
CA GLN A 29 -0.47 -11.54 -3.53
C GLN A 29 -0.99 -12.98 -3.66
N GLN A 30 -0.93 -13.78 -2.60
CA GLN A 30 -1.31 -15.18 -2.58
C GLN A 30 -2.84 -15.32 -2.71
N GLY A 31 -3.25 -16.17 -3.64
CA GLY A 31 -4.67 -16.53 -3.88
C GLY A 31 -5.26 -16.00 -5.18
N LEU A 32 -6.28 -16.70 -5.69
CA LEU A 32 -7.01 -16.37 -6.93
C LEU A 32 -7.80 -15.04 -6.83
N PHE A 33 -8.25 -14.69 -5.64
CA PHE A 33 -8.87 -13.40 -5.29
C PHE A 33 -7.91 -12.59 -4.41
N SER A 34 -6.71 -12.31 -4.91
CA SER A 34 -5.71 -11.51 -4.18
C SER A 34 -6.34 -10.25 -3.57
N LEU A 35 -5.98 -9.93 -2.33
CA LEU A 35 -6.40 -8.70 -1.64
C LEU A 35 -6.11 -7.46 -2.51
N LYS A 36 -5.04 -7.54 -3.31
CA LYS A 36 -4.69 -6.59 -4.36
C LYS A 36 -5.83 -6.32 -5.34
N TYR A 37 -6.54 -7.35 -5.82
CA TYR A 37 -7.65 -7.18 -6.76
C TYR A 37 -8.87 -6.54 -6.08
N LYS A 38 -9.17 -6.93 -4.84
CA LYS A 38 -10.25 -6.34 -4.04
C LYS A 38 -10.02 -4.86 -3.80
N TRP A 39 -8.81 -4.46 -3.44
CA TRP A 39 -8.46 -3.04 -3.24
C TRP A 39 -8.41 -2.25 -4.55
N LYS A 40 -7.88 -2.86 -5.63
CA LYS A 40 -7.92 -2.24 -6.97
C LYS A 40 -9.36 -1.94 -7.42
N LYS A 41 -10.31 -2.86 -7.19
CA LYS A 41 -11.72 -2.66 -7.53
C LYS A 41 -12.42 -1.68 -6.57
N LYS A 42 -12.16 -1.77 -5.27
CA LYS A 42 -12.80 -0.92 -4.24
C LYS A 42 -12.40 0.55 -4.35
N TYR A 43 -11.14 0.82 -4.65
CA TYR A 43 -10.59 2.19 -4.67
C TYR A 43 -10.28 2.70 -6.08
N SER A 44 -10.45 1.87 -7.12
CA SER A 44 -10.06 2.19 -8.51
C SER A 44 -8.61 2.67 -8.65
N VAL A 45 -7.72 2.15 -7.79
CA VAL A 45 -6.29 2.51 -7.73
C VAL A 45 -5.39 1.40 -8.28
N GLY A 46 -4.35 1.78 -9.03
CA GLY A 46 -3.28 0.91 -9.48
C GLY A 46 -2.23 0.71 -8.40
N MET A 47 -2.43 -0.28 -7.52
CA MET A 47 -1.45 -0.65 -6.50
C MET A 47 -0.42 -1.65 -7.03
N LYS A 48 0.87 -1.35 -6.89
CA LYS A 48 1.99 -2.27 -7.11
C LYS A 48 2.59 -2.68 -5.77
N ILE A 49 2.86 -3.96 -5.55
CA ILE A 49 3.48 -4.44 -4.31
C ILE A 49 4.92 -4.79 -4.65
N VAL A 50 5.87 -4.24 -3.91
CA VAL A 50 7.30 -4.52 -4.08
C VAL A 50 7.81 -5.12 -2.77
N PRO A 51 8.35 -6.35 -2.81
CA PRO A 51 8.97 -6.94 -1.64
C PRO A 51 10.26 -6.17 -1.33
N ASN A 52 10.39 -5.67 -0.10
CA ASN A 52 11.59 -5.01 0.39
C ASN A 52 12.08 -5.70 1.66
N GLN A 53 13.24 -6.35 1.56
CA GLN A 53 13.86 -7.08 2.68
C GLN A 53 14.42 -6.15 3.77
N LYS A 54 14.63 -4.87 3.45
CA LYS A 54 15.11 -3.88 4.43
C LYS A 54 14.01 -3.39 5.38
N LEU A 55 12.74 -3.65 5.05
CA LEU A 55 11.60 -3.26 5.89
C LEU A 55 11.27 -4.36 6.88
N GLY A 56 11.09 -3.98 8.15
CA GLY A 56 10.60 -4.89 9.18
C GLY A 56 9.20 -5.42 8.87
N PHE A 57 8.80 -6.51 9.50
CA PHE A 57 7.54 -7.21 9.22
C PHE A 57 6.28 -6.33 9.37
N LEU A 58 6.32 -5.36 10.29
CA LEU A 58 5.25 -4.39 10.54
C LEU A 58 5.46 -3.05 9.81
N GLN A 59 6.62 -2.86 9.18
CA GLN A 59 6.93 -1.63 8.45
C GLN A 59 6.43 -1.73 7.02
N TYR A 60 5.84 -0.64 6.56
CA TYR A 60 5.39 -0.46 5.20
C TYR A 60 5.73 0.96 4.77
N ALA A 61 6.04 1.12 3.49
CA ALA A 61 6.26 2.41 2.87
C ALA A 61 5.42 2.50 1.59
N PHE A 62 4.80 3.66 1.37
CA PHE A 62 4.03 3.94 0.17
C PHE A 62 4.83 4.89 -0.70
N TYR A 63 4.83 4.67 -2.01
CA TYR A 63 5.45 5.55 -2.98
C TYR A 63 4.44 5.95 -4.05
N ASP A 64 4.48 7.20 -4.47
CA ASP A 64 3.68 7.68 -5.60
C ASP A 64 4.25 7.17 -6.95
N LYS A 65 3.53 7.40 -8.05
CA LYS A 65 4.04 7.12 -9.42
C LYS A 65 5.37 7.83 -9.73
N ASP A 66 5.64 8.93 -9.02
CA ASP A 66 6.83 9.77 -9.19
C ASP A 66 8.03 9.28 -8.36
N GLY A 67 7.85 8.24 -7.54
CA GLY A 67 8.89 7.72 -6.66
C GLY A 67 9.04 8.49 -5.34
N ASN A 68 8.18 9.49 -5.10
CA ASN A 68 8.11 10.19 -3.83
C ASN A 68 7.49 9.29 -2.76
N GLU A 69 8.16 9.16 -1.61
CA GLU A 69 7.61 8.45 -0.47
C GLU A 69 6.40 9.22 0.07
N ILE A 70 5.25 8.55 0.12
CA ILE A 70 4.05 9.03 0.77
C ILE A 70 4.19 8.61 2.23
N ASP A 71 4.70 9.50 3.07
CA ASP A 71 4.72 9.26 4.51
C ASP A 71 3.28 9.22 5.03
N LEU A 72 2.88 8.07 5.54
CA LEU A 72 1.62 7.86 6.22
C LEU A 72 1.84 7.55 7.70
N LYS A 73 3.10 7.61 8.18
CA LYS A 73 3.44 7.26 9.57
C LYS A 73 2.95 8.32 10.52
N GLU A 74 3.00 9.60 10.14
CA GLU A 74 2.64 10.70 11.05
C GLU A 74 1.16 10.72 11.48
N GLU A 75 0.21 10.18 10.70
CA GLU A 75 -1.23 10.32 11.03
C GLU A 75 -1.82 9.19 11.91
N ILE A 76 -1.06 8.12 12.21
CA ILE A 76 -1.57 6.96 12.96
C ILE A 76 -1.10 6.96 14.41
N GLU A 77 0.04 7.59 14.71
CA GLU A 77 0.56 7.69 16.08
C GLU A 77 -0.07 8.86 16.87
N MET A 78 -0.84 9.75 16.21
CA MET A 78 -1.55 10.86 16.86
C MET A 78 -3.02 10.56 17.21
N LYS A 79 -3.47 9.30 17.23
CA LYS A 79 -4.84 8.94 17.59
C LYS A 79 -4.96 7.84 18.63
#